data_AF-A0A935S3X9-F1
#
_entry.id   AF-A0A935S3X9-F1
#
_cell.length_a   1.000
_cell.length_b   1.000
_cell.length_c   1.000
_cell.angle_alpha   90.00
_cell.angle_beta   90.00
_cell.angle_gamma   90.00
#
_symmetry.space_group_name_H-M   'P 1'
#
loop_
_entity.id
_entity.type
_entity.pdbx_description
1 polymer ?
#
loop_
_entity_poly.entity_id
_entity_poly.type
_entity_poly.pdbx_seq_one_letter_code
_entity_poly.pdbx_strand_id
1 'polypeptide(L)'
;MPAYDKVKFIDKKTSQLQIVNSRPKAIITAYGTAAAEFAYQGFPVITIYDNPFTAFDFTHNANSIEEYKELLSKVMTLSAKQHQQEVIEYYYMQHFFFLKGYPSDYLDCAKYKGETSSEAFLEDYIPFESIVWEEKANSL
;
A
#
# COMPACT_ATOMS: atom_id res chain seq x y z
N MET A 1 11.28 19.91 20.92
CA MET A 1 11.74 18.75 20.12
C MET A 1 13.22 18.98 19.82
N PRO A 2 14.09 17.98 19.95
CA PRO A 2 15.50 18.14 19.62
C PRO A 2 15.65 18.50 18.13
N ALA A 3 16.60 19.38 17.80
CA ALA A 3 16.86 19.83 16.44
C ALA A 3 17.54 18.70 15.67
N TYR A 4 16.83 18.13 14.70
CA TYR A 4 17.40 17.16 13.77
C TYR A 4 17.88 17.92 12.52
N ASP A 5 19.06 18.54 12.56
CA ASP A 5 19.58 19.40 11.47
C ASP A 5 19.71 18.67 10.11
N LYS A 6 19.74 17.34 10.14
CA LYS A 6 19.81 16.47 8.96
C LYS A 6 18.44 15.97 8.48
N VAL A 7 17.38 16.23 9.23
CA VAL A 7 16.01 15.82 8.89
C VAL A 7 15.24 17.05 8.43
N LYS A 8 14.78 17.00 7.17
CA LYS A 8 13.89 18.01 6.63
C LYS A 8 12.50 17.42 6.54
N PHE A 9 11.56 18.02 7.24
CA PHE A 9 10.14 17.72 7.04
C PHE A 9 9.69 18.40 5.75
N ILE A 10 9.06 17.63 4.87
CA ILE A 10 8.45 18.15 3.64
C ILE A 10 7.06 18.71 3.96
N ASP A 11 6.59 19.66 3.15
CA ASP A 11 5.23 20.19 3.27
C ASP A 11 4.21 19.06 3.03
N LYS A 12 3.13 19.02 3.82
CA LYS A 12 2.05 18.02 3.67
C LYS A 12 1.34 18.09 2.31
N LYS A 13 1.41 19.23 1.63
CA LYS A 13 0.88 19.45 0.28
C LYS A 13 1.85 19.02 -0.82
N THR A 14 3.05 18.55 -0.46
CA THR A 14 4.01 18.02 -1.43
C THR A 14 3.42 16.78 -2.08
N SER A 15 3.17 16.87 -3.38
CA SER A 15 2.70 15.74 -4.16
C SER A 15 3.80 14.68 -4.34
N GLN A 16 3.42 13.44 -4.57
CA GLN A 16 4.37 12.38 -4.86
C GLN A 16 5.22 12.67 -6.10
N LEU A 17 4.64 13.29 -7.13
CA LEU A 17 5.37 13.72 -8.34
C LEU A 17 6.51 14.70 -8.02
N GLN A 18 6.29 15.63 -7.09
CA GLN A 18 7.37 16.52 -6.65
C GLN A 18 8.51 15.74 -5.97
N ILE A 19 8.19 14.72 -5.18
CA ILE A 19 9.18 13.85 -4.54
C ILE A 19 9.95 13.05 -5.62
N VAL A 20 9.25 12.43 -6.57
CA VAL A 20 9.86 11.71 -7.71
C VAL A 20 10.82 12.63 -8.48
N ASN A 21 10.38 13.86 -8.77
CA ASN A 21 11.19 14.85 -9.49
C ASN A 21 12.41 15.33 -8.68
N SER A 22 12.36 15.29 -7.35
CA SER A 22 13.52 15.59 -6.51
C SER A 22 14.64 14.52 -6.59
N ARG A 23 14.36 13.37 -7.20
CA ARG A 23 15.29 12.24 -7.40
C ARG A 23 15.96 11.78 -6.09
N PRO A 24 15.19 11.35 -5.08
CA PRO A 24 15.76 10.78 -3.87
C PRO A 24 16.62 9.56 -4.20
N LYS A 25 17.68 9.34 -3.41
CA LYS A 25 18.59 8.22 -3.60
C LYS A 25 17.96 6.87 -3.29
N ALA A 26 17.08 6.84 -2.29
CA ALA A 26 16.26 5.70 -1.94
C ALA A 26 15.01 6.16 -1.22
N ILE A 27 14.00 5.31 -1.22
CA ILE A 27 12.79 5.44 -0.42
C ILE A 27 12.87 4.40 0.70
N ILE A 28 12.52 4.79 1.92
CA ILE A 28 12.53 3.91 3.08
C ILE A 28 11.18 4.03 3.74
N THR A 29 10.51 2.90 3.95
CA THR A 29 9.22 2.87 4.64
C THR A 29 9.04 1.52 5.32
N ALA A 30 8.24 1.47 6.38
CA ALA A 30 7.86 0.20 6.98
C ALA A 30 6.65 -0.41 6.24
N TYR A 31 5.50 0.27 6.34
CA TYR A 31 4.20 -0.17 5.83
C TYR A 31 3.57 0.84 4.86
N GLY A 32 4.33 1.82 4.38
CA GLY A 32 3.79 2.84 3.49
C GLY A 32 3.45 2.26 2.11
N THR A 33 2.20 2.36 1.71
CA THR A 33 1.69 1.90 0.40
C THR A 33 2.41 2.55 -0.79
N ALA A 34 2.95 3.77 -0.60
CA ALA A 34 3.73 4.49 -1.60
C ALA A 34 4.98 3.74 -2.10
N ALA A 35 5.46 2.72 -1.36
CA ALA A 35 6.59 1.88 -1.79
C ALA A 35 6.38 1.28 -3.19
N ALA A 36 5.17 0.79 -3.49
CA ALA A 36 4.85 0.23 -4.81
C ALA A 36 5.00 1.30 -5.92
N GLU A 37 4.46 2.50 -5.70
CA GLU A 37 4.53 3.59 -6.68
C GLU A 37 5.98 4.00 -6.97
N PHE A 38 6.82 4.15 -5.92
CA PHE A 38 8.23 4.48 -6.11
C PHE A 38 9.05 3.34 -6.73
N ALA A 39 8.75 2.08 -6.39
CA ALA A 39 9.39 0.93 -7.01
C ALA A 39 9.08 0.86 -8.52
N TYR A 40 7.82 1.12 -8.90
CA TYR A 40 7.42 1.21 -10.31
C TYR A 40 8.17 2.30 -11.08
N GLN A 41 8.39 3.46 -10.43
CA GLN A 41 9.15 4.59 -11.00
C GLN A 41 10.68 4.35 -11.03
N GLY A 42 11.15 3.17 -10.63
CA GLY A 42 12.56 2.77 -10.72
C GLY A 42 13.43 3.35 -9.60
N PHE A 43 12.86 3.63 -8.42
CA PHE A 43 13.64 3.96 -7.22
C PHE A 43 13.98 2.71 -6.41
N PRO A 44 15.15 2.65 -5.76
CA PRO A 44 15.40 1.65 -4.75
C PRO A 44 14.51 1.95 -3.53
N VAL A 45 13.73 0.96 -3.12
CA VAL A 45 12.82 1.05 -1.98
C VAL A 45 13.23 0.02 -0.93
N ILE A 46 13.42 0.46 0.31
CA ILE A 46 13.65 -0.41 1.46
C ILE A 46 12.34 -0.53 2.23
N THR A 47 11.94 -1.78 2.49
CA THR A 47 10.82 -2.14 3.36
C THR A 47 11.30 -3.01 4.51
N ILE A 48 10.46 -3.20 5.53
CA ILE A 48 10.83 -4.03 6.69
C ILE A 48 9.75 -5.07 6.99
N TYR A 49 10.22 -6.21 7.48
CA TYR A 49 9.46 -7.31 8.05
C TYR A 49 8.30 -7.76 7.15
N ASP A 50 7.19 -8.16 7.77
CA ASP A 50 5.95 -8.51 7.10
C ASP A 50 5.20 -7.25 6.70
N ASN A 51 5.21 -6.91 5.41
CA ASN A 51 4.44 -5.82 4.81
C ASN A 51 3.65 -6.34 3.60
N PRO A 52 2.74 -5.54 3.00
CA PRO A 52 1.93 -5.98 1.86
C PRO A 52 2.73 -6.43 0.62
N PHE A 53 4.03 -6.13 0.56
CA PHE A 53 4.92 -6.44 -0.54
C PHE A 53 5.77 -7.69 -0.29
N THR A 54 5.69 -8.35 0.88
CA THR A 54 6.55 -9.50 1.26
C THR A 54 6.52 -10.65 0.24
N ALA A 55 5.40 -10.80 -0.49
CA ALA A 55 5.25 -11.82 -1.53
C ALA A 55 5.92 -11.47 -2.87
N PHE A 56 6.53 -10.30 -2.99
CA PHE A 56 7.10 -9.76 -4.23
C PHE A 56 8.56 -9.34 -4.05
N ASP A 57 9.29 -9.23 -5.16
CA ASP A 57 10.72 -8.91 -5.19
C ASP A 57 11.00 -7.52 -5.77
N PHE A 58 10.04 -6.59 -5.77
CA PHE A 58 10.26 -5.21 -6.25
C PHE A 58 10.80 -4.24 -5.19
N THR A 59 10.89 -4.64 -3.92
CA THR A 59 11.53 -3.87 -2.83
C THR A 59 12.69 -4.64 -2.18
N HIS A 60 13.59 -3.92 -1.51
CA HIS A 60 14.60 -4.48 -0.62
C HIS A 60 13.97 -4.68 0.76
N ASN A 61 13.38 -5.86 1.00
CA ASN A 61 12.74 -6.17 2.27
C ASN A 61 13.75 -6.67 3.32
N ALA A 62 13.85 -6.00 4.46
CA ALA A 62 14.67 -6.45 5.58
C ALA A 62 13.83 -7.22 6.61
N ASN A 63 14.16 -8.50 6.87
CA ASN A 63 13.42 -9.36 7.78
C ASN A 63 14.00 -9.37 9.20
N SER A 64 15.14 -8.72 9.42
CA SER A 64 15.83 -8.61 10.70
C SER A 64 16.42 -7.21 10.90
N ILE A 65 16.77 -6.88 12.15
CA ILE A 65 17.44 -5.62 12.49
C ILE A 65 18.80 -5.52 11.79
N GLU A 66 19.49 -6.65 11.66
CA GLU A 66 20.80 -6.79 11.04
C GLU A 66 20.72 -6.53 9.53
N GLU A 67 19.75 -7.15 8.83
CA GLU A 67 19.49 -6.88 7.41
C GLU A 67 19.12 -5.42 7.18
N TYR A 68 18.30 -4.83 8.04
CA TYR A 68 17.91 -3.43 7.91
C TYR A 68 19.12 -2.50 8.06
N LYS A 69 19.99 -2.75 9.04
CA LYS A 69 21.26 -2.01 9.20
C LYS A 69 22.16 -2.17 7.98
N GLU A 70 22.24 -3.36 7.41
CA GLU A 70 23.02 -3.61 6.20
C GLU A 70 22.49 -2.80 5.01
N LEU A 71 21.18 -2.83 4.75
CA LEU A 71 20.55 -2.05 3.67
C LEU A 71 20.76 -0.55 3.87
N LEU A 72 20.61 -0.05 5.10
CA LEU A 72 20.87 1.36 5.42
C LEU A 72 22.33 1.75 5.17
N SER A 73 23.30 0.86 5.46
CA SER A 73 24.72 1.14 5.20
C SER A 73 25.05 1.28 3.71
N LYS A 74 24.25 0.66 2.84
CA LYS A 74 24.41 0.64 1.38
C LYS A 74 23.41 1.57 0.66
N VAL A 75 22.62 2.36 1.40
CA VAL A 75 21.48 3.13 0.86
C VAL A 75 21.85 4.05 -0.30
N MET A 76 23.08 4.58 -0.30
CA MET A 76 23.57 5.49 -1.35
C MET A 76 23.93 4.78 -2.66
N THR A 77 24.11 3.47 -2.62
CA THR A 77 24.55 2.64 -3.76
C THR A 77 23.52 1.58 -4.16
N LEU A 78 22.38 1.50 -3.47
CA LEU A 78 21.32 0.56 -3.81
C LEU A 78 20.76 0.87 -5.20
N SER A 79 20.61 -0.17 -6.01
CA SER A 79 19.90 -0.11 -7.28
C SER A 79 18.43 -0.47 -7.08
N ALA A 80 17.55 0.11 -7.90
CA ALA A 80 16.17 -0.31 -7.96
C ALA A 80 16.06 -1.75 -8.47
N LYS A 81 15.17 -2.54 -7.86
CA LYS A 81 14.83 -3.87 -8.37
C LYS A 81 13.93 -3.72 -9.60
N GLN A 82 14.23 -4.44 -10.69
CA GLN A 82 13.59 -4.25 -11.99
C GLN A 82 12.38 -5.20 -12.18
N HIS A 83 11.37 -5.06 -11.31
CA HIS A 83 10.20 -5.96 -11.27
C HIS A 83 8.88 -5.18 -11.42
N GLN A 84 8.78 -4.28 -12.41
CA GLN A 84 7.58 -3.46 -12.62
C GLN A 84 6.30 -4.28 -12.83
N GLN A 85 6.41 -5.45 -13.45
CA GLN A 85 5.29 -6.36 -13.64
C GLN A 85 4.69 -6.84 -12.31
N GLU A 86 5.54 -7.20 -11.35
CA GLU A 86 5.11 -7.59 -10.01
C GLU A 86 4.44 -6.43 -9.25
N VAL A 87 4.88 -5.20 -9.49
CA VAL A 87 4.21 -4.02 -8.94
C VAL A 87 2.79 -3.88 -9.50
N ILE A 88 2.60 -4.09 -10.81
CA ILE A 88 1.28 -4.06 -11.45
C ILE A 88 0.40 -5.19 -10.88
N GLU A 89 0.95 -6.38 -10.69
CA GLU A 89 0.25 -7.52 -10.10
C GLU A 89 -0.17 -7.24 -8.66
N TYR A 90 0.73 -6.72 -7.82
CA TYR A 90 0.41 -6.23 -6.48
C TYR A 90 -0.71 -5.21 -6.52
N TYR A 91 -0.60 -4.19 -7.38
CA TYR A 91 -1.59 -3.12 -7.48
C TYR A 91 -2.97 -3.66 -7.89
N TYR A 92 -2.98 -4.60 -8.84
CA TYR A 92 -4.20 -5.28 -9.26
C TYR A 92 -4.81 -6.13 -8.14
N MET A 93 -4.00 -6.93 -7.43
CA MET A 93 -4.45 -7.74 -6.29
C MET A 93 -5.02 -6.87 -5.16
N GLN A 94 -4.33 -5.80 -4.80
CA GLN A 94 -4.67 -4.93 -3.69
C GLN A 94 -5.95 -4.10 -3.96
N HIS A 95 -6.16 -3.67 -5.20
CA HIS A 95 -7.22 -2.70 -5.51
C HIS A 95 -8.37 -3.26 -6.35
N PHE A 96 -8.14 -4.24 -7.22
CA PHE A 96 -9.13 -4.68 -8.21
C PHE A 96 -9.59 -6.11 -8.04
N PHE A 97 -8.74 -7.01 -7.53
CA PHE A 97 -9.06 -8.44 -7.45
C PHE A 97 -10.29 -8.71 -6.58
N PHE A 98 -10.38 -8.09 -5.40
CA PHE A 98 -11.51 -8.22 -4.49
C PHE A 98 -12.81 -7.61 -5.01
N LEU A 99 -12.76 -6.88 -6.13
CA LEU A 99 -13.93 -6.29 -6.78
C LEU A 99 -14.46 -7.16 -7.93
N LYS A 100 -13.78 -8.25 -8.28
CA LYS A 100 -14.29 -9.21 -9.28
C LYS A 100 -15.37 -10.10 -8.66
N GLY A 101 -16.60 -9.96 -9.15
CA GLY A 101 -17.76 -10.79 -8.75
C GLY A 101 -18.89 -10.00 -8.08
N TYR A 102 -18.61 -8.79 -7.62
CA TYR A 102 -19.63 -7.78 -7.38
C TYR A 102 -19.97 -7.11 -8.72
N PRO A 103 -21.19 -6.58 -8.93
CA PRO A 103 -21.44 -5.64 -10.03
C PRO A 103 -20.52 -4.44 -9.80
N SER A 104 -19.31 -4.51 -10.36
CA SER A 104 -18.23 -3.56 -10.14
C SER A 104 -18.44 -2.38 -11.06
N ASP A 105 -19.51 -1.66 -10.77
CA ASP A 105 -19.76 -0.36 -11.34
C ASP A 105 -18.83 0.61 -10.59
N TYR A 106 -17.54 0.60 -10.94
CA TYR A 106 -16.57 1.55 -10.40
C TYR A 106 -16.99 3.01 -10.68
N LEU A 107 -17.82 3.20 -11.72
CA LEU A 107 -18.51 4.45 -12.01
C LEU A 107 -19.62 4.76 -10.98
N ASP A 108 -20.15 3.75 -10.28
CA ASP A 108 -21.09 3.92 -9.17
C ASP A 108 -20.38 4.22 -7.85
N CYS A 109 -19.19 3.68 -7.61
CA CYS A 109 -18.35 4.11 -6.48
C CYS A 109 -18.03 5.62 -6.57
N ALA A 110 -17.94 6.18 -7.78
CA ALA A 110 -17.82 7.62 -7.97
C ALA A 110 -19.09 8.42 -7.60
N LYS A 111 -20.26 7.76 -7.48
CA LYS A 111 -21.50 8.32 -6.90
C LYS A 111 -21.41 8.42 -5.37
N TYR A 112 -20.66 7.52 -4.73
CA TYR A 112 -20.39 7.50 -3.29
C TYR A 112 -19.25 8.45 -2.88
N LYS A 113 -19.27 9.70 -3.37
CA LYS A 113 -18.48 10.81 -2.81
C LYS A 113 -19.08 11.29 -1.47
N GLY A 114 -19.39 10.37 -0.57
CA GLY A 114 -19.82 10.64 0.79
C GLY A 114 -18.68 10.49 1.78
N GLU A 115 -18.77 11.12 2.94
CA GLU A 115 -17.83 10.93 4.05
C GLU A 115 -17.73 9.43 4.41
N THR A 116 -16.61 8.82 4.05
CA THR A 116 -16.27 7.42 4.34
C THR A 116 -16.10 7.14 5.84
N SER A 117 -16.26 8.16 6.67
CA SER A 117 -16.25 8.10 8.14
C SER A 117 -17.65 8.04 8.76
N SER A 118 -18.71 8.11 7.96
CA SER A 118 -20.09 8.01 8.47
C SER A 118 -20.52 6.55 8.65
N GLU A 119 -21.34 6.27 9.65
CA GLU A 119 -21.94 4.94 9.87
C GLU A 119 -22.73 4.46 8.65
N ALA A 120 -23.32 5.40 7.90
CA ALA A 120 -24.01 5.13 6.64
C ALA A 120 -23.12 4.48 5.56
N PHE A 121 -21.81 4.81 5.53
CA PHE A 121 -20.88 4.12 4.64
C PHE A 121 -20.68 2.66 5.05
N LEU A 122 -20.60 2.37 6.36
CA LEU A 122 -20.45 1.01 6.85
C LEU A 122 -21.73 0.18 6.64
N GLU A 123 -22.91 0.78 6.79
CA GLU A 123 -24.19 0.13 6.52
C GLU A 123 -24.38 -0.25 5.05
N ASP A 124 -23.88 0.55 4.11
CA ASP A 124 -23.89 0.24 2.67
C ASP A 124 -22.74 -0.70 2.25
N TYR A 125 -21.60 -0.68 2.97
CA TYR A 125 -20.41 -1.47 2.63
C TYR A 125 -20.42 -2.87 3.25
N ILE A 126 -21.10 -3.07 4.38
CA ILE A 126 -21.31 -4.39 4.96
C ILE A 126 -22.49 -5.03 4.22
N PRO A 127 -22.27 -6.11 3.44
CA PRO A 127 -23.37 -6.76 2.76
C PRO A 127 -24.34 -7.29 3.82
N PHE A 128 -25.63 -6.97 3.65
CA PHE A 128 -26.73 -7.61 4.36
C PHE A 128 -26.77 -9.11 3.99
N GLU A 129 -25.81 -9.89 4.45
CA GLU A 129 -26.12 -11.25 4.87
C GLU A 129 -26.77 -11.11 6.24
N SER A 130 -28.07 -10.80 6.21
CA SER A 130 -28.95 -11.35 7.22
C SER A 130 -28.69 -12.85 7.21
N ILE A 131 -27.85 -13.30 8.14
CA ILE A 131 -27.73 -14.70 8.47
C ILE A 131 -29.14 -15.11 8.91
N VAL A 132 -29.88 -15.73 8.01
CA VAL A 132 -31.15 -16.40 8.32
C VAL A 132 -30.76 -17.61 9.17
N TRP A 133 -30.71 -17.41 10.48
CA TRP A 133 -30.43 -18.45 11.47
C TRP A 133 -31.67 -19.28 11.85
N GLU A 134 -32.71 -19.39 11.00
CA GLU A 134 -33.97 -20.07 11.42
C GLU A 134 -34.63 -21.11 10.50
N GLU A 135 -34.03 -21.59 9.41
CA GLU A 135 -34.70 -22.64 8.59
C GLU A 135 -33.94 -23.97 8.41
N LYS A 136 -33.10 -24.37 9.38
CA LYS A 136 -32.60 -25.76 9.46
C LYS A 136 -32.70 -26.39 10.85
N ALA A 137 -33.75 -26.06 11.61
CA ALA A 137 -34.10 -26.76 12.84
C ALA A 137 -35.41 -27.57 12.78
N ASN A 138 -36.16 -27.55 11.67
CA ASN A 138 -37.46 -28.25 11.56
C ASN A 138 -37.66 -29.10 10.29
N SER A 139 -36.59 -29.61 9.68
CA SER A 139 -36.73 -30.68 8.68
C SER A 139 -35.57 -31.67 8.75
N LEU A 140 -35.62 -32.54 9.75
CA LEU A 140 -35.29 -33.98 9.70
C LEU A 140 -35.53 -34.61 11.08
#